data_AF-A0A812LFY5-F1
#
_entry.id   AF-A0A812LFY5-F1
#
_cell.length_a   1.000
_cell.length_b   1.000
_cell.length_c   1.000
_cell.angle_alpha   90.00
_cell.angle_beta   90.00
_cell.angle_gamma   90.00
#
_symmetry.space_group_name_H-M   'P 1'
#
loop_
_entity.id
_entity.type
_entity.pdbx_description
1 polymer ?
#
loop_
_entity_poly.entity_id
_entity_poly.type
_entity_poly.pdbx_seq_one_letter_code
_entity_poly.pdbx_strand_id
1 'polypeptide(L)'
;MRRILLCSRAQLEAAFGRSSRRAAATVVSNRFAFEKRDILWGKSDKSSKGSWDAPIVDVLDRLNVEEEYCTLSSCSGRAYLWRWQPEELEGMQEETEIEPAAFQAYWPSKKRSAHAYSQTWRFHVCHRFSDLDLPSLSRLEDAWRLHSDIEADASESEALPPAVTLGAADAAEGATDTEVVVAPNVIWLKYEPLVCHVACRSWLGATRLIELSRPAFPRSSLLSWKKRFVVQVIGEDHLDMPVAEVLGDGALSWFGGPRLRLFLQETILQQKFAKNLSRTELWRHSLLDGLR
;
A
#
# COMPACT_ATOMS: atom_id res chain seq x y z
N MET A 1 31.44 7.58 69.69
CA MET A 1 31.79 6.86 68.43
C MET A 1 30.49 6.25 67.91
N ARG A 2 29.96 6.56 66.73
CA ARG A 2 30.56 6.53 65.39
C ARG A 2 29.99 7.66 64.52
N ARG A 3 30.88 8.36 63.81
CA ARG A 3 30.57 9.32 62.76
C ARG A 3 29.85 8.60 61.60
N ILE A 4 28.74 9.18 61.16
CA ILE A 4 28.09 8.85 59.89
C ILE A 4 29.04 9.33 58.78
N LEU A 5 29.61 8.41 58.02
CA LEU A 5 30.43 8.71 56.84
C LEU A 5 29.49 9.21 55.73
N LEU A 6 29.50 10.52 55.51
CA LEU A 6 28.97 11.14 54.30
C LEU A 6 29.82 10.66 53.12
N CYS A 7 29.26 9.75 52.33
CA CYS A 7 29.82 9.31 51.05
C CYS A 7 30.08 10.54 50.19
N SER A 8 31.33 10.73 49.72
CA SER A 8 31.66 11.91 48.93
C SER A 8 30.99 11.82 47.54
N ARG A 9 30.64 12.97 46.97
CA ARG A 9 30.03 13.06 45.63
C ARG A 9 30.84 12.31 44.55
N ALA A 10 32.16 12.24 44.70
CA ALA A 10 33.05 11.48 43.81
C ALA A 10 32.84 9.95 43.92
N GLN A 11 32.47 9.42 45.09
CA GLN A 11 32.17 8.00 45.28
C GLN A 11 30.80 7.63 44.71
N LEU A 12 29.82 8.54 44.79
CA LEU A 12 28.51 8.39 44.13
C LEU A 12 28.65 8.49 42.60
N GLU A 13 29.45 9.42 42.08
CA GLU A 13 29.72 9.56 40.63
C GLU A 13 30.51 8.36 40.07
N ALA A 14 31.42 7.75 40.83
CA ALA A 14 32.11 6.53 40.42
C ALA A 14 31.19 5.28 40.37
N ALA A 15 30.16 5.23 41.23
CA ALA A 15 29.15 4.16 41.23
C ALA A 15 28.11 4.33 40.11
N PHE A 16 27.71 5.58 39.80
CA PHE A 16 26.78 5.88 38.70
C PHE A 16 27.46 5.96 37.33
N GLY A 17 28.77 6.23 37.28
CA GLY A 17 29.55 6.30 36.04
C GLY A 17 29.72 4.97 35.29
N ARG A 18 29.49 3.83 35.96
CA ARG A 18 29.47 2.50 35.32
C ARG A 18 28.06 1.96 35.04
N SER A 19 27.01 2.67 35.46
CA SER A 19 25.60 2.25 35.37
C SER A 19 24.84 2.90 34.21
N SER A 20 25.43 3.89 33.53
CA SER A 20 24.72 4.67 32.51
C SER A 20 24.32 3.88 31.26
N ARG A 21 25.12 2.90 30.82
CA ARG A 21 24.77 2.06 29.65
C ARG A 21 23.60 1.14 29.94
N ARG A 22 23.51 0.59 31.17
CA ARG A 22 22.42 -0.31 31.57
C ARG A 22 21.12 0.48 31.73
N ALA A 23 21.17 1.63 32.41
CA ALA A 23 20.03 2.53 32.55
C ALA A 23 19.56 3.10 31.20
N ALA A 24 20.48 3.54 30.32
CA ALA A 24 20.14 4.01 28.97
C ALA A 24 19.58 2.88 28.09
N ALA A 25 20.13 1.66 28.16
CA ALA A 25 19.59 0.51 27.47
C ALA A 25 18.19 0.13 27.97
N THR A 26 17.93 0.21 29.28
CA THR A 26 16.61 0.00 29.88
C THR A 26 15.61 1.09 29.44
N VAL A 27 16.03 2.35 29.36
CA VAL A 27 15.19 3.46 28.87
C VAL A 27 14.86 3.32 27.38
N VAL A 28 15.83 2.94 26.55
CA VAL A 28 15.62 2.67 25.11
C VAL A 28 14.71 1.45 24.91
N SER A 29 14.90 0.38 25.68
CA SER A 29 14.05 -0.81 25.64
C SER A 29 12.59 -0.48 26.00
N ASN A 30 12.39 0.30 27.06
CA ASN A 30 11.06 0.75 27.48
C ASN A 30 10.39 1.66 26.43
N ARG A 31 11.17 2.50 25.74
CA ARG A 31 10.65 3.36 24.66
C ARG A 31 10.18 2.53 23.46
N PHE A 32 10.99 1.60 22.96
CA PHE A 32 10.61 0.77 21.82
C PHE A 32 9.40 -0.11 22.15
N ALA A 33 9.36 -0.72 23.34
CA ALA A 33 8.22 -1.52 23.79
C ALA A 33 6.91 -0.70 23.85
N PHE A 34 6.97 0.53 24.36
CA PHE A 34 5.82 1.43 24.38
C PHE A 34 5.36 1.82 22.96
N GLU A 35 6.30 2.16 22.08
CA GLU A 35 6.01 2.52 20.69
C GLU A 35 5.44 1.34 19.90
N LYS A 36 5.99 0.13 20.07
CA LYS A 36 5.48 -1.11 19.51
C LYS A 36 4.04 -1.36 19.97
N ARG A 37 3.78 -1.19 21.27
CA ARG A 37 2.43 -1.35 21.82
C ARG A 37 1.42 -0.37 21.19
N ASP A 38 1.83 0.90 21.05
CA ASP A 38 1.01 1.94 20.42
C ASP A 38 0.75 1.67 18.93
N ILE A 39 1.71 1.08 18.21
CA ILE A 39 1.56 0.71 16.80
C ILE A 39 0.62 -0.49 16.62
N LEU A 40 0.81 -1.56 17.40
CA LEU A 40 0.08 -2.82 17.22
C LEU A 40 -1.33 -2.80 17.82
N TRP A 41 -1.54 -2.11 18.95
CA TRP A 41 -2.83 -2.10 19.67
C TRP A 41 -3.42 -0.70 19.87
N GLY A 42 -2.62 0.36 19.73
CA GLY A 42 -3.09 1.74 19.95
C GLY A 42 -3.76 2.38 18.74
N LYS A 43 -3.62 1.78 17.55
CA LYS A 43 -4.11 2.35 16.28
C LYS A 43 -4.91 1.30 15.52
N SER A 44 -6.01 1.75 14.92
CA SER A 44 -6.70 0.96 13.90
C SER A 44 -5.80 0.77 12.68
N ASP A 45 -5.99 -0.32 11.95
CA ASP A 45 -5.34 -0.50 10.66
C ASP A 45 -5.69 0.68 9.74
N LYS A 46 -4.67 1.18 9.05
CA LYS A 46 -4.76 2.31 8.12
C LYS A 46 -4.70 1.87 6.66
N SER A 47 -4.56 0.57 6.40
CA SER A 47 -4.75 0.02 5.08
C SER A 47 -6.18 0.32 4.61
N SER A 48 -6.39 0.53 3.31
CA SER A 48 -7.74 0.71 2.76
C SER A 48 -8.64 -0.49 3.10
N LYS A 49 -8.04 -1.68 3.17
CA LYS A 49 -8.70 -2.94 3.51
C LYS A 49 -9.09 -3.07 4.99
N GLY A 50 -8.49 -2.28 5.87
CA GLY A 50 -8.70 -2.36 7.33
C GLY A 50 -8.24 -3.68 7.97
N SER A 51 -7.55 -4.56 7.23
CA SER A 51 -7.04 -5.84 7.71
C SER A 51 -5.72 -6.21 7.04
N TRP A 52 -4.97 -7.10 7.69
CA TRP A 52 -3.72 -7.65 7.15
C TRP A 52 -3.99 -8.69 6.05
N ASP A 53 -3.04 -8.81 5.13
CA ASP A 53 -3.14 -9.77 4.04
C ASP A 53 -2.91 -11.19 4.55
N ALA A 54 -3.94 -12.04 4.42
CA ALA A 54 -3.92 -13.43 4.86
C ALA A 54 -2.64 -14.21 4.48
N PRO A 55 -2.06 -14.09 3.26
CA PRO A 55 -0.83 -14.83 2.90
C PRO A 55 0.42 -14.50 3.72
N ILE A 56 0.44 -13.41 4.49
CA ILE A 56 1.62 -12.99 5.27
C ILE A 56 1.34 -12.84 6.77
N VAL A 57 0.13 -13.10 7.24
CA VAL A 57 -0.24 -12.91 8.66
C VAL A 57 0.72 -13.65 9.59
N ASP A 58 1.01 -14.93 9.31
CA ASP A 58 1.94 -15.74 10.11
C ASP A 58 3.34 -15.14 10.21
N VAL A 59 3.81 -14.49 9.14
CA VAL A 59 5.11 -13.81 9.11
C VAL A 59 5.08 -12.54 9.96
N LEU A 60 4.01 -11.75 9.84
CA LEU A 60 3.82 -10.54 10.63
C LEU A 60 3.72 -10.88 12.12
N ASP A 61 2.96 -11.91 12.47
CA ASP A 61 2.82 -12.41 13.85
C ASP A 61 4.17 -12.89 14.39
N ARG A 62 4.92 -13.68 13.62
CA ARG A 62 6.23 -14.17 14.04
C ARG A 62 7.19 -13.02 14.38
N LEU A 63 7.21 -11.97 13.56
CA LEU A 63 8.00 -10.77 13.81
C LEU A 63 7.48 -9.99 15.02
N ASN A 64 6.17 -9.81 15.13
CA ASN A 64 5.57 -9.01 16.20
C ASN A 64 5.59 -9.68 17.57
N VAL A 65 5.82 -10.99 17.67
CA VAL A 65 6.11 -11.65 18.95
C VAL A 65 7.49 -11.29 19.49
N GLU A 66 8.48 -11.04 18.62
CA GLU A 66 9.85 -10.75 19.03
C GLU A 66 10.02 -9.33 19.59
N GLU A 67 10.69 -9.18 20.74
CA GLU A 67 10.94 -7.86 21.34
C GLU A 67 11.76 -6.92 20.44
N GLU A 68 12.55 -7.47 19.52
CA GLU A 68 13.40 -6.71 18.61
C GLU A 68 12.64 -6.07 17.44
N TYR A 69 11.42 -6.53 17.12
CA TYR A 69 10.74 -6.16 15.88
C TYR A 69 9.30 -5.65 16.08
N CYS A 70 8.88 -4.75 15.19
CA CYS A 70 7.52 -4.26 15.09
C CYS A 70 7.20 -3.96 13.62
N THR A 71 6.21 -4.62 13.04
CA THR A 71 5.75 -4.33 11.68
C THR A 71 5.07 -2.96 11.62
N LEU A 72 5.31 -2.19 10.56
CA LEU A 72 4.75 -0.84 10.37
C LEU A 72 3.71 -0.78 9.26
N SER A 73 3.99 -1.43 8.14
CA SER A 73 3.10 -1.51 6.97
C SER A 73 3.54 -2.69 6.11
N SER A 74 2.60 -3.36 5.48
CA SER A 74 2.88 -4.53 4.65
C SER A 74 1.86 -4.68 3.52
N CYS A 75 2.26 -5.41 2.48
CA CYS A 75 1.41 -5.91 1.41
C CYS A 75 1.98 -7.27 0.98
N SER A 76 1.14 -8.31 0.91
CA SER A 76 1.55 -9.68 0.55
C SER A 76 2.03 -9.83 -0.89
N GLY A 77 1.74 -8.83 -1.71
CA GLY A 77 1.87 -8.87 -3.16
C GLY A 77 0.47 -8.74 -3.76
N ARG A 78 0.34 -7.86 -4.75
CA ARG A 78 -0.93 -7.51 -5.38
C ARG A 78 -0.79 -7.30 -6.87
N ALA A 79 -1.82 -7.69 -7.61
CA ALA A 79 -2.04 -7.23 -8.97
C ALA A 79 -3.15 -6.19 -8.96
N TYR A 80 -3.03 -5.17 -9.80
CA TYR A 80 -4.07 -4.18 -9.95
C TYR A 80 -4.09 -3.54 -11.32
N LEU A 81 -5.28 -3.10 -11.71
CA LEU A 81 -5.45 -2.23 -12.85
C LEU A 81 -5.51 -0.78 -12.38
N TRP A 82 -4.82 0.09 -13.11
CA TRP A 82 -4.82 1.52 -12.83
C TRP A 82 -4.83 2.35 -14.10
N ARG A 83 -5.27 3.60 -13.99
CA ARG A 83 -5.12 4.61 -15.06
C ARG A 83 -4.58 5.91 -14.48
N TRP A 84 -3.87 6.65 -15.32
CA TRP A 84 -3.51 8.02 -15.01
C TRP A 84 -4.66 8.95 -15.39
N GLN A 85 -4.91 9.98 -14.60
CA GLN A 85 -5.76 11.10 -15.01
C GLN A 85 -4.97 12.40 -14.86
N PRO A 86 -4.89 13.24 -15.90
CA PRO A 86 -4.46 14.62 -15.72
C PRO A 86 -5.46 15.32 -14.80
N GLU A 87 -4.98 16.22 -13.94
CA GLU A 87 -5.87 17.28 -13.44
C GLU A 87 -6.44 18.00 -14.66
N GLU A 88 -7.76 18.16 -14.72
CA GLU A 88 -8.30 19.32 -15.41
C GLU A 88 -7.56 20.52 -14.80
N LEU A 89 -6.81 21.25 -15.63
CA LEU A 89 -6.16 22.49 -15.23
C LEU A 89 -7.26 23.52 -14.94
N GLU A 90 -7.97 23.37 -13.81
CA GLU A 90 -8.89 24.35 -13.27
C GLU A 90 -8.06 25.55 -12.82
N GLY A 91 -7.91 26.52 -13.71
CA GLY A 91 -7.14 27.72 -13.45
C GLY A 91 -7.03 28.75 -14.58
N MET A 92 -7.61 28.50 -15.75
CA MET A 92 -7.89 29.58 -16.72
C MET A 92 -9.37 29.50 -17.10
N GLN A 93 -10.13 30.42 -16.51
CA GLN A 93 -11.50 30.69 -16.92
C GLN A 93 -11.50 31.08 -18.39
N GLU A 94 -12.27 30.37 -19.20
CA GLU A 94 -13.16 31.05 -20.14
C GLU A 94 -14.46 30.25 -20.22
N GLU A 95 -15.54 30.98 -19.97
CA GLU A 95 -16.92 30.52 -19.89
C GLU A 95 -17.32 29.88 -21.23
N THR A 96 -17.88 28.67 -21.24
CA THR A 96 -19.32 28.34 -21.47
C THR A 96 -19.47 26.89 -21.94
N GLU A 97 -20.37 26.16 -21.25
CA GLU A 97 -21.14 24.96 -21.65
C GLU A 97 -20.46 23.77 -22.35
N ILE A 98 -20.21 22.70 -21.58
CA ILE A 98 -20.32 21.32 -22.05
C ILE A 98 -21.43 20.67 -21.22
N GLU A 99 -22.45 20.16 -21.89
CA GLU A 99 -23.36 19.13 -21.38
C GLU A 99 -22.65 17.77 -21.48
N PRO A 100 -22.27 17.11 -20.35
CA PRO A 100 -21.87 15.72 -20.33
C PRO A 100 -23.02 14.91 -19.74
N ALA A 101 -24.13 14.82 -20.46
CA ALA A 101 -25.06 13.70 -20.26
C ALA A 101 -24.33 12.43 -20.74
N ALA A 102 -23.81 11.53 -19.92
CA ALA A 102 -24.02 11.29 -18.51
C ALA A 102 -22.74 10.72 -17.89
N PHE A 103 -22.06 11.48 -17.03
CA PHE A 103 -21.20 10.94 -15.96
C PHE A 103 -21.14 11.92 -14.76
N GLN A 104 -22.26 12.58 -14.45
CA GLN A 104 -22.53 13.11 -13.11
C GLN A 104 -23.22 12.00 -12.31
N ALA A 105 -22.91 11.69 -11.07
CA ALA A 105 -21.91 12.15 -10.13
C ALA A 105 -21.95 11.12 -8.98
N TYR A 106 -20.86 10.92 -8.23
CA TYR A 106 -20.82 11.10 -6.77
C TYR A 106 -19.57 10.43 -6.14
N TRP A 107 -18.83 11.29 -5.43
CA TRP A 107 -17.61 11.17 -4.62
C TRP A 107 -17.98 10.74 -3.16
N PRO A 108 -17.13 10.21 -2.23
CA PRO A 108 -16.20 11.10 -1.50
C PRO A 108 -14.93 10.61 -0.75
N SER A 109 -13.91 11.49 -0.80
CA SER A 109 -13.10 12.05 0.30
C SER A 109 -12.60 11.13 1.44
N LYS A 110 -11.28 11.23 1.70
CA LYS A 110 -10.83 11.63 3.04
C LYS A 110 -9.51 12.42 2.99
N LYS A 111 -9.68 13.73 3.16
CA LYS A 111 -8.70 14.76 3.52
C LYS A 111 -7.68 15.14 2.43
N ARG A 112 -7.91 16.36 1.92
CA ARG A 112 -6.89 17.34 1.55
C ARG A 112 -5.62 17.17 2.38
N SER A 113 -4.61 16.51 1.81
CA SER A 113 -3.23 16.93 2.01
C SER A 113 -2.68 17.18 0.62
N ALA A 114 -2.59 18.46 0.30
CA ALA A 114 -1.83 19.00 -0.81
C ALA A 114 -0.47 18.29 -0.89
N HIS A 115 -0.32 17.45 -1.89
CA HIS A 115 0.92 17.18 -2.63
C HIS A 115 0.52 16.23 -3.77
N ALA A 116 0.90 16.59 -4.99
CA ALA A 116 0.56 16.02 -6.30
C ALA A 116 0.98 14.54 -6.53
N TYR A 117 0.88 13.68 -5.51
CA TYR A 117 1.37 12.30 -5.53
C TYR A 117 0.24 11.29 -5.27
N SER A 118 -0.81 11.31 -6.10
CA SER A 118 -1.34 10.08 -6.71
C SER A 118 -2.38 10.44 -7.77
N GLN A 119 -1.91 10.92 -8.92
CA GLN A 119 -2.70 11.09 -10.16
C GLN A 119 -3.09 9.73 -10.79
N THR A 120 -3.28 8.71 -9.95
CA THR A 120 -3.37 7.31 -10.34
C THR A 120 -4.59 6.71 -9.67
N TRP A 121 -5.53 6.27 -10.49
CA TRP A 121 -6.76 5.64 -10.04
C TRP A 121 -6.58 4.14 -10.14
N ARG A 122 -6.66 3.45 -9.01
CA ARG A 122 -6.68 1.98 -8.95
C ARG A 122 -8.14 1.58 -8.84
N PHE A 123 -8.55 0.63 -9.66
CA PHE A 123 -9.96 0.26 -9.73
C PHE A 123 -10.20 -1.23 -9.63
N HIS A 124 -9.17 -2.07 -9.70
CA HIS A 124 -9.25 -3.48 -9.33
C HIS A 124 -7.94 -3.86 -8.63
N VAL A 125 -7.99 -4.47 -7.45
CA VAL A 125 -6.80 -4.88 -6.69
C VAL A 125 -7.04 -6.28 -6.12
N CYS A 126 -6.13 -7.22 -6.38
CA CYS A 126 -6.21 -8.55 -5.78
C CYS A 126 -4.87 -8.95 -5.14
N HIS A 127 -4.96 -9.75 -4.07
CA HIS A 127 -3.79 -10.27 -3.34
C HIS A 127 -3.56 -11.78 -3.57
N ARG A 128 -4.46 -12.42 -4.33
CA ARG A 128 -4.37 -13.81 -4.74
C ARG A 128 -4.71 -13.93 -6.21
N PHE A 129 -4.11 -14.93 -6.85
CA PHE A 129 -4.42 -15.25 -8.23
C PHE A 129 -5.87 -15.68 -8.43
N SER A 130 -6.46 -16.40 -7.46
CA SER A 130 -7.85 -16.88 -7.49
C SER A 130 -8.89 -15.76 -7.63
N ASP A 131 -8.51 -14.54 -7.24
CA ASP A 131 -9.42 -13.40 -7.15
C ASP A 131 -9.32 -12.54 -8.44
N LEU A 132 -8.43 -12.91 -9.37
CA LEU A 132 -8.20 -12.16 -10.60
C LEU A 132 -9.01 -12.75 -11.76
N ASP A 133 -9.87 -11.92 -12.37
CA ASP A 133 -10.65 -12.31 -13.56
C ASP A 133 -10.64 -11.23 -14.65
N LEU A 134 -9.49 -11.02 -15.29
CA LEU A 134 -9.33 -10.16 -16.47
C LEU A 134 -10.24 -10.53 -17.65
N PRO A 135 -10.52 -11.83 -17.96
CA PRO A 135 -11.43 -12.19 -19.04
C PRO A 135 -12.84 -11.63 -18.91
N SER A 136 -13.39 -11.50 -17.69
CA SER A 136 -14.72 -10.92 -17.47
C SER A 136 -14.74 -9.39 -17.51
N LEU A 137 -13.58 -8.74 -17.41
CA LEU A 137 -13.47 -7.28 -17.51
C LEU A 137 -13.68 -6.79 -18.94
N SER A 138 -14.92 -6.38 -19.21
CA SER A 138 -15.35 -5.85 -20.51
C SER A 138 -15.52 -4.33 -20.50
N ARG A 139 -15.90 -3.78 -19.34
CA ARG A 139 -16.12 -2.34 -19.13
C ARG A 139 -15.27 -1.85 -17.98
N LEU A 140 -15.03 -0.53 -17.95
CA LEU A 140 -14.37 0.11 -16.82
C LEU A 140 -15.14 -0.14 -15.51
N GLU A 141 -16.46 -0.04 -15.54
CA GLU A 141 -17.35 -0.26 -14.38
C GLU A 141 -17.22 -1.66 -13.77
N ASP A 142 -17.05 -2.69 -14.61
CA ASP A 142 -16.84 -4.08 -14.15
C ASP A 142 -15.57 -4.17 -13.31
N ALA A 143 -14.52 -3.51 -13.80
CA ALA A 143 -13.24 -3.49 -13.10
C ALA A 143 -13.37 -2.80 -11.74
N TRP A 144 -14.13 -1.70 -11.67
CA TRP A 144 -14.46 -1.01 -10.42
C TRP A 144 -15.23 -1.87 -9.41
N ARG A 145 -16.23 -2.62 -9.84
CA ARG A 145 -17.06 -3.44 -8.93
C ARG A 145 -16.25 -4.49 -8.17
N LEU A 146 -15.28 -5.10 -8.84
CA LEU A 146 -14.35 -6.05 -8.19
C LEU A 146 -13.51 -5.39 -7.10
N HIS A 147 -13.28 -4.08 -7.13
CA HIS A 147 -12.64 -3.37 -6.02
C HIS A 147 -13.60 -3.10 -4.86
N SER A 148 -14.85 -2.70 -5.14
CA SER A 148 -15.84 -2.43 -4.09
C SER A 148 -16.24 -3.67 -3.32
N ASP A 149 -16.27 -4.86 -3.94
CA ASP A 149 -16.60 -6.11 -3.24
C ASP A 149 -15.51 -6.53 -2.24
N ILE A 150 -14.27 -6.05 -2.42
CA ILE A 150 -13.16 -6.26 -1.48
C ILE A 150 -13.22 -5.25 -0.32
N GLU A 151 -13.80 -4.07 -0.53
CA GLU A 151 -14.02 -3.06 0.51
C GLU A 151 -15.38 -3.21 1.23
N ALA A 152 -16.37 -3.85 0.61
CA ALA A 152 -17.74 -3.99 1.12
C ALA A 152 -17.89 -4.98 2.28
N ASP A 153 -16.91 -5.87 2.52
CA ASP A 153 -16.81 -6.64 3.77
C ASP A 153 -16.53 -5.74 5.01
N ALA A 154 -16.41 -4.42 4.84
CA ALA A 154 -16.14 -3.47 5.92
C ALA A 154 -17.25 -2.43 6.23
N SER A 155 -18.39 -2.37 5.52
CA SER A 155 -19.52 -1.53 5.98
C SER A 155 -20.83 -1.73 5.19
N GLU A 156 -21.84 -2.33 5.83
CA GLU A 156 -23.25 -2.06 5.50
C GLU A 156 -23.67 -0.69 6.05
N SER A 157 -24.34 0.13 5.23
CA SER A 157 -25.33 1.12 5.70
C SER A 157 -26.07 1.80 4.53
N GLU A 158 -27.30 1.33 4.33
CA GLU A 158 -28.56 2.00 3.92
C GLU A 158 -28.59 3.18 2.93
N ALA A 159 -29.45 2.98 1.92
CA ALA A 159 -29.91 3.92 0.90
C ALA A 159 -31.03 4.87 1.39
N LEU A 160 -31.32 5.92 0.58
CA LEU A 160 -32.64 6.54 0.22
C LEU A 160 -32.44 8.00 -0.27
N PRO A 161 -33.41 8.68 -0.95
CA PRO A 161 -34.13 8.43 -2.22
C PRO A 161 -34.05 9.67 -3.19
N PRO A 162 -34.73 9.70 -4.37
CA PRO A 162 -34.47 10.67 -5.44
C PRO A 162 -35.48 11.84 -5.56
N ALA A 163 -35.09 12.95 -6.20
CA ALA A 163 -35.99 14.02 -6.69
C ALA A 163 -35.41 14.64 -8.00
N VAL A 164 -36.00 14.51 -9.19
CA VAL A 164 -37.15 15.21 -9.85
C VAL A 164 -36.80 16.55 -10.56
N THR A 165 -36.57 16.44 -11.88
CA THR A 165 -37.10 17.13 -13.11
C THR A 165 -37.09 18.67 -13.40
N LEU A 166 -36.87 18.95 -14.72
CA LEU A 166 -37.28 20.08 -15.64
C LEU A 166 -36.18 21.11 -16.01
N GLY A 167 -35.94 21.60 -17.25
CA GLY A 167 -36.49 21.39 -18.60
C GLY A 167 -36.05 22.51 -19.60
N ALA A 168 -35.81 22.13 -20.87
CA ALA A 168 -36.00 22.84 -22.17
C ALA A 168 -35.04 23.95 -22.75
N ALA A 169 -34.48 23.61 -23.94
CA ALA A 169 -34.57 24.25 -25.28
C ALA A 169 -33.48 25.20 -25.88
N ASP A 170 -33.04 24.76 -27.10
CA ASP A 170 -32.68 25.47 -28.36
C ASP A 170 -31.26 26.04 -28.70
N ALA A 171 -30.58 25.28 -29.58
CA ALA A 171 -29.88 25.59 -30.86
C ALA A 171 -28.98 26.84 -31.06
N ALA A 172 -27.72 26.64 -31.48
CA ALA A 172 -27.26 26.74 -32.88
C ALA A 172 -25.71 26.65 -33.03
N GLU A 173 -25.29 26.40 -34.27
CA GLU A 173 -24.02 25.89 -34.80
C GLU A 173 -22.79 26.82 -34.72
N GLY A 174 -21.59 26.22 -34.74
CA GLY A 174 -20.35 26.89 -35.16
C GLY A 174 -19.05 26.24 -34.66
N ALA A 175 -18.46 25.35 -35.46
CA ALA A 175 -17.24 24.61 -35.14
C ALA A 175 -15.95 25.39 -35.50
N THR A 176 -14.94 25.34 -34.62
CA THR A 176 -13.53 25.50 -34.99
C THR A 176 -12.64 24.58 -34.15
N ASP A 177 -11.91 23.69 -34.84
CA ASP A 177 -10.99 22.69 -34.30
C ASP A 177 -9.87 23.32 -33.47
N THR A 178 -9.82 22.97 -32.17
CA THR A 178 -8.63 23.12 -31.33
C THR A 178 -8.25 21.71 -30.89
N GLU A 179 -7.09 21.20 -31.33
CA GLU A 179 -6.62 19.87 -30.94
C GLU A 179 -6.33 19.84 -29.43
N VAL A 180 -7.30 19.34 -28.67
CA VAL A 180 -7.17 19.01 -27.25
C VAL A 180 -6.25 17.80 -27.14
N VAL A 181 -5.11 17.95 -26.47
CA VAL A 181 -4.25 16.81 -26.11
C VAL A 181 -4.95 16.02 -25.01
N VAL A 182 -5.80 15.08 -25.42
CA VAL A 182 -6.47 14.14 -24.53
C VAL A 182 -5.42 13.20 -23.95
N ALA A 183 -5.27 13.19 -22.62
CA ALA A 183 -4.39 12.23 -21.97
C ALA A 183 -4.74 10.80 -22.39
N PRO A 184 -3.75 9.92 -22.62
CA PRO A 184 -4.02 8.58 -23.11
C PRO A 184 -4.94 7.86 -22.13
N ASN A 185 -6.12 7.44 -22.60
CA ASN A 185 -7.15 6.75 -21.82
C ASN A 185 -6.78 5.27 -21.63
N VAL A 186 -5.56 5.05 -21.13
CA VAL A 186 -4.90 3.75 -21.10
C VAL A 186 -4.99 3.15 -19.72
N ILE A 187 -5.43 1.90 -19.69
CA ILE A 187 -5.39 1.02 -18.53
C ILE A 187 -4.05 0.32 -18.46
N TRP A 188 -3.44 0.42 -17.29
CA TRP A 188 -2.20 -0.23 -16.93
C TRP A 188 -2.47 -1.41 -16.00
N LEU A 189 -1.81 -2.53 -16.28
CA LEU A 189 -1.71 -3.66 -15.37
C LEU A 189 -0.40 -3.57 -14.61
N LYS A 190 -0.52 -3.59 -13.29
CA LYS A 190 0.63 -3.58 -12.39
C LYS A 190 0.59 -4.78 -11.47
N TYR A 191 1.74 -5.42 -11.28
CA TYR A 191 1.96 -6.39 -10.23
C TYR A 191 3.10 -5.91 -9.33
N GLU A 192 2.80 -5.79 -8.04
CA GLU A 192 3.78 -5.49 -7.00
C GLU A 192 3.89 -6.71 -6.09
N PRO A 193 5.08 -7.31 -5.91
CA PRO A 193 5.32 -8.41 -4.99
C PRO A 193 5.29 -7.92 -3.53
N LEU A 194 5.61 -8.83 -2.61
CA LEU A 194 5.65 -8.56 -1.17
C LEU A 194 6.45 -7.30 -0.85
N VAL A 195 5.89 -6.46 0.02
CA VAL A 195 6.61 -5.38 0.71
C VAL A 195 6.25 -5.43 2.19
N CYS A 196 7.26 -5.35 3.05
CA CYS A 196 7.08 -5.28 4.50
C CYS A 196 8.07 -4.28 5.09
N HIS A 197 7.58 -3.36 5.91
CA HIS A 197 8.38 -2.43 6.68
C HIS A 197 8.38 -2.84 8.15
N VAL A 198 9.57 -3.03 8.72
CA VAL A 198 9.74 -3.51 10.09
C VAL A 198 10.64 -2.54 10.86
N ALA A 199 10.11 -1.93 11.91
CA ALA A 199 10.92 -1.21 12.88
C ALA A 199 11.70 -2.21 13.75
N CYS A 200 12.98 -1.94 13.95
CA CYS A 200 13.89 -2.73 14.76
C CYS A 200 14.33 -1.93 15.99
N ARG A 201 14.39 -2.60 17.14
CA ARG A 201 14.84 -2.00 18.41
C ARG A 201 16.29 -1.54 18.35
N SER A 202 17.13 -2.27 17.64
CA SER A 202 18.57 -2.05 17.57
C SER A 202 19.13 -2.18 16.15
N TRP A 203 20.31 -1.61 15.94
CA TRP A 203 21.08 -1.84 14.71
C TRP A 203 21.38 -3.33 14.48
N LEU A 204 21.72 -4.06 15.54
CA LEU A 204 21.99 -5.50 15.45
C LEU A 204 20.74 -6.27 15.03
N GLY A 205 19.58 -5.94 15.60
CA GLY A 205 18.29 -6.50 15.18
C GLY A 205 17.98 -6.21 13.72
N ALA A 206 18.24 -4.97 13.26
CA ALA A 206 18.05 -4.59 11.85
C ALA A 206 18.97 -5.38 10.91
N THR A 207 20.26 -5.51 11.24
CA THR A 207 21.23 -6.28 10.44
C THR A 207 20.85 -7.75 10.40
N ARG A 208 20.50 -8.36 11.55
CA ARG A 208 20.02 -9.76 11.62
C ARG A 208 18.79 -9.97 10.75
N LEU A 209 17.81 -9.06 10.79
CA LEU A 209 16.61 -9.17 9.97
C LEU A 209 16.93 -9.08 8.48
N ILE A 210 17.83 -8.18 8.07
CA ILE A 210 18.29 -8.07 6.67
C ILE A 210 18.96 -9.39 6.23
N GLU A 211 19.84 -9.95 7.06
CA GLU A 211 20.53 -11.21 6.77
C GLU A 211 19.55 -12.38 6.62
N LEU A 212 18.56 -12.50 7.50
CA LEU A 212 17.52 -13.53 7.42
C LEU A 212 16.58 -13.34 6.22
N SER A 213 16.38 -12.10 5.78
CA SER A 213 15.45 -11.78 4.69
C SER A 213 16.09 -11.94 3.31
N ARG A 214 17.39 -11.68 3.16
CA ARG A 214 18.11 -11.68 1.89
C ARG A 214 18.05 -12.97 1.06
N PRO A 215 18.07 -14.19 1.65
CA PRO A 215 17.90 -15.42 0.88
C PRO A 215 16.60 -15.46 0.07
N ALA A 216 15.52 -14.89 0.60
CA ALA A 216 14.22 -14.81 -0.08
C ALA A 216 14.03 -13.50 -0.85
N PHE A 217 14.50 -12.40 -0.28
CA PHE A 217 14.31 -11.03 -0.75
C PHE A 217 15.65 -10.29 -0.79
N PRO A 218 16.46 -10.44 -1.86
CA PRO A 218 17.83 -9.92 -1.93
C PRO A 218 17.93 -8.40 -1.77
N ARG A 219 16.87 -7.67 -2.14
CA ARG A 219 16.77 -6.21 -2.02
C ARG A 219 16.38 -5.71 -0.62
N SER A 220 16.31 -6.61 0.37
CA SER A 220 16.06 -6.23 1.76
C SER A 220 17.16 -5.29 2.26
N SER A 221 16.77 -4.16 2.85
CA SER A 221 17.68 -3.07 3.19
C SER A 221 17.17 -2.19 4.32
N LEU A 222 18.02 -1.29 4.81
CA LEU A 222 17.65 -0.29 5.81
C LEU A 222 17.03 0.93 5.11
N LEU A 223 15.73 1.14 5.32
CA LEU A 223 14.97 2.25 4.76
C LEU A 223 15.17 3.56 5.55
N SER A 224 15.27 3.47 6.87
CA SER A 224 15.48 4.62 7.75
C SER A 224 16.30 4.25 8.97
N TRP A 225 17.08 5.20 9.48
CA TRP A 225 17.87 5.01 10.71
C TRP A 225 17.86 6.21 11.65
N LYS A 226 17.29 7.35 11.25
CA LYS A 226 17.34 8.59 12.03
C LYS A 226 16.40 8.55 13.25
N LYS A 227 15.13 8.22 13.02
CA LYS A 227 14.12 8.14 14.09
C LYS A 227 14.03 6.74 14.67
N ARG A 228 14.05 5.74 13.80
CA ARG A 228 13.99 4.30 14.08
C ARG A 228 14.80 3.57 13.03
N PHE A 229 15.36 2.42 13.38
CA PHE A 229 15.90 1.50 12.37
C PHE A 229 14.73 0.82 11.70
N VAL A 230 14.44 1.18 10.45
CA VAL A 230 13.36 0.58 9.67
C VAL A 230 13.99 -0.25 8.57
N VAL A 231 13.75 -1.56 8.62
CA VAL A 231 14.12 -2.48 7.55
C VAL A 231 12.95 -2.57 6.57
N GLN A 232 13.26 -2.51 5.29
CA GLN A 232 12.35 -2.78 4.20
C GLN A 232 12.71 -4.13 3.59
N VAL A 233 11.75 -5.05 3.56
CA VAL A 233 11.82 -6.34 2.86
C VAL A 233 10.93 -6.22 1.63
N ILE A 234 11.52 -6.33 0.43
CA ILE A 234 10.82 -6.12 -0.85
C ILE A 234 11.12 -7.22 -1.87
N GLY A 235 10.07 -7.68 -2.54
CA GLY A 235 10.18 -8.46 -3.76
C GLY A 235 10.64 -7.61 -4.95
N GLU A 236 11.20 -8.25 -5.97
CA GLU A 236 11.76 -7.58 -7.17
C GLU A 236 10.98 -7.87 -8.47
N ASP A 237 10.10 -8.85 -8.45
CA ASP A 237 9.43 -9.36 -9.64
C ASP A 237 8.20 -8.51 -9.99
N HIS A 238 8.43 -7.27 -10.41
CA HIS A 238 7.37 -6.32 -10.77
C HIS A 238 6.81 -6.61 -12.17
N LEU A 239 5.58 -6.18 -12.42
CA LEU A 239 5.02 -6.01 -13.77
C LEU A 239 4.43 -4.61 -13.83
N ASP A 240 4.67 -3.88 -14.91
CA ASP A 240 4.05 -2.59 -15.16
C ASP A 240 3.92 -2.41 -16.67
N MET A 241 2.71 -2.52 -17.20
CA MET A 241 2.50 -2.44 -18.64
C MET A 241 1.09 -1.95 -19.00
N PRO A 242 0.93 -1.24 -20.12
CA PRO A 242 -0.39 -0.92 -20.66
C PRO A 242 -1.06 -2.20 -21.18
N VAL A 243 -2.35 -2.36 -20.92
CA VAL A 243 -3.12 -3.57 -21.30
C VAL A 243 -4.41 -3.29 -22.06
N ALA A 244 -5.00 -2.11 -21.90
CA ALA A 244 -6.19 -1.73 -22.65
C ALA A 244 -6.29 -0.22 -22.83
N GLU A 245 -7.10 0.21 -23.77
CA GLU A 245 -7.62 1.57 -23.89
C GLU A 245 -9.11 1.56 -23.52
N VAL A 246 -9.58 2.63 -22.86
CA VAL A 246 -11.00 2.81 -22.58
C VAL A 246 -11.63 3.61 -23.74
N LEU A 247 -12.64 3.02 -24.36
CA LEU A 247 -13.41 3.64 -25.44
C LEU A 247 -14.44 4.63 -24.88
N GLY A 248 -15.01 5.47 -25.76
CA GLY A 248 -15.95 6.54 -25.36
C GLY A 248 -17.23 6.05 -24.66
N ASP A 249 -17.61 4.78 -24.87
CA ASP A 249 -18.75 4.13 -24.22
C ASP A 249 -18.37 3.39 -22.92
N GLY A 250 -17.13 3.52 -22.45
CA GLY A 250 -16.58 2.84 -21.28
C GLY A 250 -16.11 1.41 -21.52
N ALA A 251 -16.20 0.89 -22.75
CA ALA A 251 -15.70 -0.44 -23.09
C ALA A 251 -14.17 -0.48 -23.10
N LEU A 252 -13.60 -1.65 -22.80
CA LEU A 252 -12.15 -1.86 -22.79
C LEU A 252 -11.67 -2.50 -24.10
N SER A 253 -10.85 -1.77 -24.85
CA SER A 253 -10.12 -2.28 -26.01
C SER A 253 -8.78 -2.86 -25.57
N TRP A 254 -8.70 -4.19 -25.42
CA TRP A 254 -7.50 -4.88 -24.94
C TRP A 254 -6.40 -4.93 -26.01
N PHE A 255 -5.21 -4.43 -25.66
CA PHE A 255 -4.05 -4.56 -26.53
C PHE A 255 -3.70 -6.04 -26.72
N GLY A 256 -3.38 -6.43 -27.96
CA GLY A 256 -3.09 -7.83 -28.30
C GLY A 256 -4.30 -8.78 -28.23
N GLY A 257 -5.51 -8.26 -27.99
CA GLY A 257 -6.76 -9.01 -28.00
C GLY A 257 -6.89 -10.09 -26.91
N PRO A 258 -7.89 -10.99 -27.04
CA PRO A 258 -8.21 -11.97 -26.01
C PRO A 258 -7.06 -12.92 -25.67
N ARG A 259 -6.20 -13.25 -26.64
CA ARG A 259 -5.07 -14.17 -26.44
C ARG A 259 -4.02 -13.58 -25.51
N LEU A 260 -3.63 -12.31 -25.69
CA LEU A 260 -2.66 -11.68 -24.79
C LEU A 260 -3.26 -11.51 -23.40
N ARG A 261 -4.52 -11.09 -23.30
CA ARG A 261 -5.24 -10.98 -22.02
C ARG A 261 -5.23 -12.30 -21.24
N LEU A 262 -5.59 -13.41 -21.89
CA LEU A 262 -5.55 -14.75 -21.28
C LEU A 262 -4.13 -15.14 -20.88
N PHE A 263 -3.12 -14.88 -21.71
CA PHE A 263 -1.73 -15.16 -21.37
C PHE A 263 -1.23 -14.34 -20.16
N LEU A 264 -1.64 -13.08 -20.04
CA LEU A 264 -1.30 -12.24 -18.88
C LEU A 264 -1.87 -12.81 -17.59
N GLN A 265 -3.14 -13.23 -17.60
CA GLN A 265 -3.78 -13.85 -16.44
C GLN A 265 -3.24 -15.25 -16.16
N GLU A 266 -3.51 -16.18 -17.08
CA GLU A 266 -3.32 -17.63 -16.92
C GLU A 266 -1.85 -18.06 -16.96
N THR A 267 -0.92 -17.14 -17.17
CA THR A 267 0.50 -17.47 -17.20
C THR A 267 1.32 -16.44 -16.43
N ILE A 268 1.36 -15.19 -16.88
CA ILE A 268 2.30 -14.21 -16.31
C ILE A 268 1.99 -13.89 -14.85
N LEU A 269 0.74 -13.52 -14.54
CA LEU A 269 0.34 -13.15 -13.19
C LEU A 269 0.35 -14.37 -12.26
N GLN A 270 -0.13 -15.53 -12.74
CA GLN A 270 -0.05 -16.77 -11.97
C GLN A 270 1.39 -17.12 -11.56
N GLN A 271 2.34 -17.07 -12.51
CA GLN A 271 3.75 -17.32 -12.22
C GLN A 271 4.32 -16.30 -11.22
N LYS A 272 3.97 -15.02 -11.37
CA LYS A 272 4.42 -13.95 -10.46
C LYS A 272 3.89 -14.12 -9.04
N PHE A 273 2.59 -14.42 -8.88
CA PHE A 273 1.99 -14.72 -7.58
C PHE A 273 2.62 -15.98 -6.96
N ALA A 274 2.74 -17.06 -7.72
CA ALA A 274 3.33 -18.32 -7.24
C ALA A 274 4.78 -18.12 -6.77
N LYS A 275 5.61 -17.43 -7.55
CA LYS A 275 7.00 -17.15 -7.19
C LYS A 275 7.10 -16.25 -5.96
N ASN A 276 6.23 -15.25 -5.83
CA ASN A 276 6.18 -14.39 -4.66
C ASN A 276 5.76 -15.15 -3.40
N LEU A 277 4.78 -16.05 -3.50
CA LEU A 277 4.37 -16.92 -2.41
C LEU A 277 5.51 -17.85 -1.99
N SER A 278 6.17 -18.52 -2.93
CA SER A 278 7.33 -19.38 -2.64
C SER A 278 8.47 -18.63 -1.94
N ARG A 279 8.73 -17.37 -2.32
CA ARG A 279 9.72 -16.52 -1.63
C ARG A 279 9.25 -16.13 -0.22
N THR A 280 7.98 -15.83 -0.06
CA THR A 280 7.37 -15.53 1.24
C THR A 280 7.51 -16.72 2.19
N GLU A 281 7.26 -17.94 1.71
CA GLU A 281 7.44 -19.17 2.48
C GLU A 281 8.92 -19.42 2.86
N LEU A 282 9.84 -19.19 1.93
CA LEU A 282 11.27 -19.28 2.22
C LEU A 282 11.66 -18.27 3.31
N TRP A 283 11.16 -17.04 3.24
CA TRP A 283 11.40 -16.02 4.27
C TRP A 283 10.82 -16.44 5.62
N ARG A 284 9.59 -16.97 5.64
CA ARG A 284 8.94 -17.50 6.85
C ARG A 284 9.81 -18.56 7.52
N HIS A 285 10.34 -19.52 6.76
CA HIS A 285 11.25 -20.54 7.30
C HIS A 285 12.55 -19.92 7.85
N SER A 286 13.19 -19.01 7.12
CA SER A 286 14.38 -18.30 7.60
C SER A 286 14.14 -17.55 8.91
N LEU A 287 12.97 -16.95 9.09
CA LEU A 287 12.61 -16.27 10.34
C LEU A 287 12.36 -17.26 11.49
N LEU A 288 11.70 -18.39 11.23
CA LEU A 288 11.45 -19.43 12.24
C LEU A 288 12.76 -20.06 12.75
N ASP A 289 13.70 -20.32 11.85
CA ASP A 289 15.00 -20.88 12.22
C ASP A 289 15.93 -19.84 12.81
N GLY A 290 15.89 -18.62 12.27
CA GLY A 290 16.85 -17.57 12.56
C GLY A 290 16.50 -16.68 13.75
N LEU A 291 15.25 -16.66 14.23
CA LEU A 291 14.81 -15.81 15.36
C LEU A 291 14.66 -16.58 16.69
N ARG A 292 15.43 -17.65 16.87
CA ARG A 292 15.57 -18.31 18.17
C ARG A 292 16.46 -17.50 19.12
#